data_AF-A0A973AB36-F1
#
_entry.id   AF-A0A973AB36-F1
#
_cell.length_a   1.000
_cell.length_b   1.000
_cell.length_c   1.000
_cell.angle_alpha   90.00
_cell.angle_beta   90.00
_cell.angle_gamma   90.00
#
_symmetry.space_group_name_H-M   'P 1'
#
loop_
_entity.id
_entity.type
_entity.pdbx_description
1 polymer ?
#
loop_
_entity_poly.entity_id
_entity_poly.type
_entity_poly.pdbx_seq_one_letter_code
_entity_poly.pdbx_strand_id
1 'polypeptide(L)' 'LKTAPRGFDKEHPDMDLIRMQQFIITREFTDEEVLSPHFFEEVSSSFKTMRPYFDYMSEILTTDLNGVSMIE' A
#
# COMPACT_ATOMS: atom_id res chain seq x y z
N LEU A 1 -0.11 -0.41 -16.24
CA LEU A 1 -0.96 -0.66 -17.43
C LEU A 1 -0.78 0.48 -18.44
N LYS A 2 -0.61 0.19 -19.74
CA LYS A 2 -0.40 1.24 -20.78
C LYS A 2 -1.70 1.94 -21.22
N THR A 3 -2.87 1.39 -20.88
CA THR A 3 -4.19 1.86 -21.30
C THR A 3 -5.14 2.01 -20.10
N ALA A 4 -6.14 2.89 -20.22
CA ALA A 4 -7.20 3.06 -19.22
C ALA A 4 -7.89 1.72 -18.91
N PRO A 5 -8.23 1.43 -17.64
CA PRO A 5 -9.04 0.27 -17.29
C PRO A 5 -10.42 0.32 -17.95
N ARG A 6 -11.03 -0.85 -18.09
CA ARG A 6 -12.37 -0.96 -18.69
C ARG A 6 -13.37 -0.16 -17.86
N GLY A 7 -14.10 0.75 -18.50
CA GLY A 7 -15.12 1.58 -17.85
C GLY A 7 -14.68 2.99 -17.46
N PHE A 8 -13.43 3.38 -17.73
CA PHE A 8 -12.91 4.73 -17.45
C PHE A 8 -12.54 5.47 -18.75
N ASP A 9 -12.82 6.77 -18.79
CA ASP A 9 -12.49 7.64 -19.94
C ASP A 9 -10.98 7.86 -20.02
N LYS A 10 -10.38 7.58 -21.17
CA LYS A 10 -8.93 7.72 -21.39
C LYS A 10 -8.44 9.16 -21.27
N GLU A 11 -9.31 10.13 -21.52
CA GLU A 11 -8.99 11.57 -21.51
C GLU A 11 -9.35 12.24 -20.17
N HIS A 12 -9.80 11.48 -19.15
CA HIS A 12 -10.08 12.06 -17.85
C HIS A 12 -8.79 12.69 -17.27
N PRO A 13 -8.83 13.94 -16.78
CA PRO A 13 -7.64 14.65 -16.31
C PRO A 13 -6.85 13.89 -15.24
N ASP A 14 -7.55 13.09 -14.43
CA ASP A 14 -7.00 12.30 -13.32
C ASP A 14 -6.74 10.81 -13.67
N MET A 15 -6.64 10.44 -14.96
CA MET A 15 -6.44 9.04 -15.36
C MET A 15 -5.15 8.40 -14.86
N ASP A 16 -4.17 9.22 -14.50
CA ASP A 16 -2.92 8.81 -13.89
C ASP A 16 -3.10 8.26 -12.47
N LEU A 17 -4.07 8.78 -11.69
CA LEU A 17 -4.36 8.31 -10.33
C LEU A 17 -4.75 6.83 -10.29
N ILE A 18 -5.47 6.35 -11.30
CA ILE A 18 -5.93 4.96 -11.39
C ILE A 18 -4.77 3.99 -11.68
N ARG A 19 -3.62 4.48 -12.14
CA ARG A 19 -2.47 3.62 -12.49
C ARG A 19 -1.65 3.17 -11.27
N MET A 20 -1.76 3.83 -10.13
CA MET A 20 -0.98 3.56 -8.92
C MET A 20 -1.67 2.55 -7.99
N GLN A 21 -1.85 1.30 -8.45
CA GLN A 21 -2.51 0.25 -7.67
C GLN A 21 -1.59 -0.55 -6.74
N GLN A 22 -0.26 -0.38 -6.85
CA GLN A 22 0.69 -1.13 -6.03
C GLN A 22 1.66 -0.18 -5.34
N PHE A 23 1.73 -0.31 -4.02
CA PHE A 23 2.65 0.41 -3.17
C PHE A 23 3.54 -0.61 -2.47
N ILE A 24 4.85 -0.49 -2.66
CA ILE A 24 5.84 -1.34 -2.03
C ILE A 24 6.56 -0.48 -0.99
N ILE A 25 6.52 -0.92 0.27
CA ILE A 25 7.26 -0.31 1.35
C ILE A 25 8.47 -1.19 1.63
N THR A 26 9.66 -0.59 1.54
CA THR A 26 10.93 -1.26 1.80
C THR A 26 11.67 -0.49 2.88
N ARG A 27 12.20 -1.20 3.87
CA ARG A 27 13.20 -0.69 4.81
C ARG A 27 14.42 -1.59 4.71
N GLU A 28 15.57 -0.99 4.47
CA GLU A 28 16.86 -1.68 4.47
C GLU A 28 17.47 -1.59 5.87
N PHE A 29 18.24 -2.61 6.22
CA PHE A 29 18.99 -2.67 7.48
C PHE A 29 20.47 -2.90 7.15
N THR A 30 21.33 -2.23 7.90
CA THR A 30 22.78 -2.44 7.86
C THR A 30 23.18 -3.70 8.62
N ASP A 31 24.37 -4.25 8.34
CA ASP A 31 24.89 -5.41 9.06
C ASP A 31 24.97 -5.17 10.58
N GLU A 32 25.29 -3.94 11.00
CA GLU A 32 25.36 -3.55 12.40
C GLU A 32 23.97 -3.62 13.08
N GLU A 33 22.92 -3.16 12.40
CA GLU A 33 21.55 -3.25 12.90
C GLU A 33 21.07 -4.70 12.99
N VAL A 34 21.45 -5.54 12.02
CA VAL A 34 21.10 -6.97 12.00
C VAL A 34 21.76 -7.74 13.16
N LEU A 35 22.99 -7.38 13.52
CA LEU A 35 23.74 -8.01 14.61
C LEU A 35 23.39 -7.44 15.99
N SER A 36 22.58 -6.39 16.05
CA SER A 36 22.15 -5.77 17.30
C SER A 36 21.25 -6.71 18.11
N PRO A 37 21.37 -6.75 19.46
CA PRO A 37 20.42 -7.48 20.31
C PRO A 37 18.97 -6.97 20.17
N HIS A 38 18.78 -5.75 19.67
CA HIS A 38 17.46 -5.12 19.46
C HIS A 38 16.91 -5.30 18.04
N PHE A 39 17.59 -6.04 17.16
CA PHE A 39 17.18 -6.18 15.76
C PHE A 39 15.71 -6.59 15.60
N PHE A 40 15.26 -7.57 16.40
CA PHE A 40 13.88 -8.04 16.36
C PHE A 40 12.85 -6.95 16.73
N GLU A 41 13.18 -6.09 17.69
CA GLU A 41 12.33 -4.99 18.12
C GLU A 41 12.22 -3.93 17.01
N GLU A 42 13.34 -3.62 16.34
CA GLU A 42 13.38 -2.71 15.19
C GLU A 42 12.57 -3.22 14.01
N VAL A 43 12.66 -4.52 13.70
CA VAL A 43 11.84 -5.15 12.66
C VAL A 43 10.36 -5.07 13.03
N SER A 44 9.99 -5.44 14.26
CA SER A 44 8.61 -5.36 14.74
C SER A 44 8.05 -3.94 14.68
N SER A 45 8.85 -2.96 15.12
CA SER A 45 8.50 -1.54 15.09
C SER A 45 8.28 -1.04 13.66
N SER A 46 9.13 -1.48 12.71
CA SER A 46 8.99 -1.15 11.29
C SER A 46 7.65 -1.60 10.72
N PHE A 47 7.26 -2.85 10.98
CA PHE A 47 5.98 -3.38 10.52
C PHE A 47 4.78 -2.71 11.20
N LYS A 48 4.87 -2.40 12.49
CA LYS A 48 3.82 -1.67 13.21
C LYS A 48 3.64 -0.25 12.66
N THR A 49 4.74 0.41 12.29
CA THR A 49 4.71 1.78 11.75
C THR A 49 4.01 1.83 10.39
N MET A 50 4.20 0.82 9.52
CA MET A 50 3.51 0.76 8.22
C MET A 50 2.05 0.30 8.33
N ARG A 51 1.63 -0.27 9.47
CA ARG A 51 0.32 -0.90 9.63
C ARG A 51 -0.87 0.03 9.31
N PRO A 52 -0.93 1.29 9.79
CA PRO A 52 -2.07 2.17 9.51
C PRO A 52 -2.29 2.44 8.01
N TYR A 53 -1.20 2.59 7.25
CA TYR A 53 -1.27 2.75 5.81
C TYR A 53 -1.82 1.50 5.13
N PHE A 54 -1.36 0.33 5.56
CA PHE A 54 -1.80 -0.95 5.02
C PHE A 54 -3.29 -1.21 5.32
N ASP A 55 -3.74 -0.86 6.54
CA ASP A 55 -5.15 -0.97 6.93
C ASP A 55 -6.02 -0.06 6.05
N TYR A 56 -5.63 1.21 5.88
CA TYR A 56 -6.36 2.15 5.02
C TYR A 56 -6.41 1.69 3.56
N MET A 57 -5.29 1.26 2.99
CA MET A 57 -5.28 0.75 1.61
C MET A 57 -6.09 -0.52 1.46
N SER A 58 -6.10 -1.40 2.46
CA SER A 58 -6.94 -2.60 2.45
C SER A 58 -8.41 -2.22 2.44
N GLU A 59 -8.83 -1.24 3.25
CA GLU A 59 -10.20 -0.70 3.24
C GLU A 59 -10.56 -0.13 1.87
N ILE A 60 -9.76 0.78 1.30
CA ILE A 60 -10.02 1.40 0.00
C ILE A 60 -10.10 0.36 -1.13
N LEU A 61 -9.19 -0.61 -1.16
CA LEU A 61 -9.17 -1.65 -2.21
C LEU A 61 -10.26 -2.70 -2.05
N THR A 62 -10.90 -2.77 -0.87
CA THR A 62 -12.01 -3.68 -0.59
C THR A 62 -13.35 -2.94 -0.44
N THR A 63 -13.43 -1.67 -0.85
CA THR A 63 -14.65 -0.88 -0.83
C THR A 63 -15.11 -0.57 -2.26
N ASP A 64 -16.40 -0.69 -2.52
CA ASP A 64 -16.98 -0.37 -3.83
C ASP A 64 -17.11 1.15 -4.07
N LEU A 65 -17.56 1.54 -5.26
CA LEU A 65 -17.74 2.95 -5.63
C LEU A 65 -18.79 3.69 -4.78
N ASN A 66 -19.64 2.95 -4.05
CA ASN A 66 -20.67 3.51 -3.17
C ASN A 66 -20.24 3.53 -1.69
N GLY A 67 -18.99 3.14 -1.38
CA GLY A 67 -18.51 3.11 0.00
C GLY A 67 -18.90 1.85 0.77
N VAL A 68 -19.33 0.78 0.09
CA VAL A 68 -19.73 -0.48 0.72
C VAL A 68 -18.57 -1.46 0.72
N SER A 69 -18.28 -2.07 1.88
CA SER A 69 -17.28 -3.13 1.99
C SER A 69 -17.67 -4.32 1.12
N MET A 70 -16.71 -4.82 0.36
CA MET A 70 -16.79 -6.00 -0.51
C MET A 70 -16.40 -7.29 0.23
N ILE A 71 -15.97 -7.16 1.49
CA ILE A 71 -15.61 -8.26 2.39
C ILE A 71 -16.51 -8.20 3.64
N GLU A 72 -17.01 -9.36 4.07
CA GLU A 72 -17.77 -9.55 5.31
C GLU A 72 -16.84 -9.81 6.50
#